data_AF-A0A973SSG1-F1
#
_entry.id   AF-A0A973SSG1-F1
#
_cell.length_a   1.000
_cell.length_b   1.000
_cell.length_c   1.000
_cell.angle_alpha   90.00
_cell.angle_beta   90.00
_cell.angle_gamma   90.00
#
_symmetry.space_group_name_H-M   'P 1'
#
loop_
_entity.id
_entity.type
_entity.pdbx_description
1 polymer ?
#
loop_
_entity_poly.entity_id
_entity_poly.type
_entity_poly.pdbx_seq_one_letter_code
_entity_poly.pdbx_strand_id
1 'polypeptide(L)' 'MEKVRMTAWARGRVQGVGFRWWTRARALELGLAGWARNTADGRVEVVAEGPREACVKLLELLRGCDTPGRVA' A
#
# COMPACT_ATOMS: atom_id res chain seq x y z
N MET A 1 20.62 -8.63 -1.00
CA MET A 1 19.23 -8.51 -0.51
C MET A 1 18.29 -9.00 -1.60
N GLU A 2 17.45 -9.98 -1.28
CA GLU A 2 16.43 -10.48 -2.22
C GLU A 2 15.39 -9.37 -2.47
N LYS A 3 15.19 -9.04 -3.75
CA LYS A 3 14.10 -8.16 -4.18
C LYS A 3 12.86 -8.99 -4.40
N VAL A 4 11.73 -8.53 -3.88
CA VAL A 4 10.44 -9.18 -4.02
C VAL A 4 9.42 -8.18 -4.53
N ARG A 5 8.40 -8.69 -5.22
CA ARG A 5 7.20 -7.95 -5.59
C ARG A 5 6.04 -8.39 -4.71
N MET A 6 5.44 -7.44 -4.01
CA MET A 6 4.23 -7.61 -3.22
C MET A 6 3.03 -7.02 -3.96
N THR A 7 1.92 -7.77 -3.96
CA THR A 7 0.61 -7.27 -4.38
C THR A 7 -0.35 -7.38 -3.19
N ALA A 8 -0.98 -6.28 -2.81
CA ALA A 8 -1.94 -6.21 -1.72
C ALA A 8 -3.25 -5.58 -2.19
N TRP A 9 -4.37 -6.04 -1.62
CA TRP A 9 -5.71 -5.53 -1.90
C TRP A 9 -6.30 -4.96 -0.62
N ALA A 10 -6.48 -3.63 -0.59
CA ALA A 10 -7.13 -2.95 0.52
C ALA A 10 -8.62 -2.78 0.24
N ARG A 11 -9.46 -3.14 1.22
CA ARG A 11 -10.92 -3.00 1.21
C ARG A 11 -11.39 -2.16 2.39
N GLY A 12 -12.62 -1.64 2.32
CA GLY A 12 -13.19 -0.76 3.34
C GLY A 12 -13.32 0.68 2.85
N ARG A 13 -13.19 1.66 3.75
CA ARG A 13 -13.26 3.09 3.39
C ARG A 13 -11.88 3.56 2.92
N VAL A 14 -11.50 3.19 1.70
CA VAL A 14 -10.15 3.42 1.13
C VAL A 14 -10.12 4.32 -0.11
N GLN A 15 -11.28 4.62 -0.71
CA GLN A 15 -11.39 5.54 -1.84
C GLN A 15 -11.87 6.93 -1.39
N GLY A 16 -11.41 7.99 -2.08
CA GLY A 16 -11.78 9.38 -1.75
C GLY A 16 -11.17 9.94 -0.45
N VAL A 17 -10.29 9.20 0.22
CA VAL A 17 -9.71 9.55 1.53
C VAL A 17 -8.21 9.86 1.48
N GLY A 18 -7.60 9.91 0.29
CA GLY A 18 -6.16 10.12 0.14
C GLY A 18 -5.29 8.87 0.34
N PHE A 19 -5.89 7.68 0.49
CA PHE A 19 -5.18 6.41 0.72
C PHE A 19 -4.04 6.18 -0.30
N ARG A 20 -4.30 6.34 -1.60
CA ARG A 20 -3.27 6.17 -2.64
C ARG A 20 -2.06 7.10 -2.47
N TRP A 21 -2.31 8.35 -2.10
CA TRP A 21 -1.25 9.34 -1.86
C TRP A 21 -0.41 8.98 -0.64
N TRP A 22 -1.08 8.58 0.44
CA TRP A 22 -0.41 8.11 1.65
C TRP A 22 0.42 6.85 1.40
N THR A 23 -0.13 5.86 0.69
CA THR A 23 0.61 4.63 0.31
C THR A 23 1.84 4.97 -0.53
N ARG A 24 1.72 5.89 -1.49
CA ARG A 24 2.85 6.36 -2.30
C ARG A 24 3.93 7.01 -1.42
N ALA A 25 3.57 7.86 -0.48
CA ALA A 25 4.53 8.50 0.42
C ALA A 25 5.31 7.47 1.25
N ARG A 26 4.61 6.51 1.87
CA ARG A 26 5.25 5.43 2.64
C ARG A 26 6.12 4.51 1.79
N ALA A 27 5.69 4.18 0.57
CA ALA A 27 6.50 3.39 -0.34
C ALA A 27 7.81 4.11 -0.71
N LEU A 28 7.76 5.42 -0.98
CA LEU A 28 8.95 6.22 -1.28
C LEU A 28 9.90 6.34 -0.08
N GLU A 29 9.37 6.55 1.13
CA GLU A 29 10.16 6.56 2.39
C GLU A 29 10.91 5.24 2.62
N LEU A 30 10.30 4.12 2.20
CA LEU A 30 10.88 2.78 2.31
C LEU A 30 11.78 2.40 1.12
N GLY A 31 11.97 3.29 0.14
CA GLY A 31 12.76 3.02 -1.06
C GLY A 31 12.15 1.97 -2.01
N LEU A 32 10.82 1.83 -1.99
CA LEU A 32 10.07 0.89 -2.82
C LEU A 32 9.62 1.54 -4.14
N ALA A 33 9.57 0.75 -5.21
CA ALA A 33 8.96 1.13 -6.49
C ALA A 33 7.59 0.46 -6.65
N GLY A 34 6.69 1.04 -7.43
CA GLY A 34 5.38 0.44 -7.69
C GLY A 34 4.26 1.46 -7.86
N TRP A 35 3.02 1.04 -7.59
CA TRP A 35 1.83 1.85 -7.81
C TRP A 35 0.66 1.44 -6.91
N ALA A 36 -0.29 2.36 -6.74
CA ALA A 36 -1.57 2.11 -6.08
C ALA A 36 -2.72 2.56 -7.00
N ARG A 37 -3.71 1.70 -7.22
CA ARG A 37 -4.82 1.92 -8.16
C ARG A 37 -6.16 1.63 -7.50
N ASN A 38 -7.13 2.51 -7.69
CA ASN A 38 -8.52 2.23 -7.32
C ASN A 38 -9.12 1.25 -8.32
N THR A 39 -9.80 0.23 -7.83
CA THR A 39 -10.52 -0.74 -8.65
C THR A 39 -12.02 -0.42 -8.68
N ALA A 40 -12.71 -0.92 -9.72
CA ALA A 40 -14.13 -0.65 -9.94
C ALA A 40 -15.04 -1.26 -8.85
N ASP A 41 -14.56 -2.29 -8.14
CA ASP A 41 -15.25 -2.94 -7.02
C ASP A 41 -15.06 -2.23 -5.67
N GLY A 42 -14.47 -1.02 -5.67
CA GLY A 42 -14.30 -0.20 -4.47
C GLY A 42 -13.02 -0.48 -3.68
N ARG A 43 -12.18 -1.43 -4.10
CA ARG A 43 -10.88 -1.71 -3.47
C ARG A 43 -9.77 -0.76 -3.96
N VAL A 44 -8.61 -0.86 -3.31
CA VAL A 44 -7.34 -0.32 -3.81
C VAL A 44 -6.34 -1.45 -3.95
N GLU A 45 -5.81 -1.63 -5.16
CA GLU A 45 -4.72 -2.53 -5.45
C GLU A 45 -3.39 -1.79 -5.25
N VAL A 46 -2.50 -2.35 -4.44
CA VAL A 46 -1.17 -1.83 -4.16
C VAL A 46 -0.13 -2.83 -4.64
N VAL A 47 0.72 -2.40 -5.56
CA VAL A 47 1.88 -3.16 -6.01
C VAL A 47 3.13 -2.43 -5.55
N ALA A 48 4.03 -3.14 -4.87
CA ALA A 48 5.31 -2.61 -4.43
C ALA A 48 6.43 -3.62 -4.68
N GLU A 49 7.60 -3.14 -5.08
CA GLU A 49 8.78 -3.93 -5.38
C GLU A 49 10.02 -3.32 -4.72
N GLY A 50 10.83 -4.17 -4.10
CA GLY A 50 12.04 -3.77 -3.40
C GLY A 50 12.53 -4.85 -2.43
N PRO A 51 13.39 -4.50 -1.46
CA PRO A 51 13.85 -5.44 -0.44
C PRO A 51 12.67 -6.06 0.33
N ARG A 52 12.73 -7.37 0.59
CA ARG A 52 11.68 -8.11 1.32
C ARG A 52 11.22 -7.41 2.59
N GLU A 53 12.16 -6.95 3.41
CA GLU A 53 11.88 -6.25 4.68
C GLU A 53 11.09 -4.95 4.48
N ALA A 54 11.42 -4.17 3.44
CA ALA A 54 10.71 -2.94 3.12
C ALA A 54 9.28 -3.24 2.65
N CYS A 55 9.07 -4.27 1.82
CA CYS A 55 7.74 -4.71 1.41
C CYS A 55 6.88 -5.19 2.60
N VAL A 56 7.47 -5.95 3.53
CA VAL A 56 6.79 -6.38 4.77
C VAL A 56 6.41 -5.18 5.63
N LYS A 57 7.32 -4.22 5.80
CA LYS A 57 7.04 -2.99 6.56
C LYS A 57 5.92 -2.16 5.94
N LEU A 58 5.86 -2.08 4.60
CA LEU A 58 4.73 -1.44 3.91
C LEU A 58 3.41 -2.20 4.18
N LEU A 59 3.43 -3.54 4.17
CA LEU A 59 2.25 -4.35 4.47
C LEU A 59 1.71 -4.11 5.88
N GLU A 60 2.60 -4.01 6.87
CA GLU A 60 2.24 -3.70 8.25
C GLU A 60 1.59 -2.31 8.35
N LEU A 61 2.17 -1.31 7.69
CA LEU A 61 1.60 0.04 7.61
C LEU A 61 0.20 0.03 7.00
N LEU A 62 -0.02 -0.72 5.92
CA LEU A 62 -1.33 -0.83 5.27
C LEU A 62 -2.40 -1.49 6.17
N ARG A 63 -1.99 -2.32 7.13
CA ARG A 63 -2.89 -2.93 8.14
C ARG A 63 -3.08 -2.04 9.37
N GLY A 64 -2.25 -1.02 9.54
CA GLY A 64 -2.27 -0.11 10.68
C GLY A 64 -3.44 0.87 10.68
N CYS A 65 -3.71 1.42 11.85
CA CYS A 65 -4.75 2.44 12.09
C CYS A 65 -4.38 3.84 11.56
N ASP A 66 -3.12 4.07 11.17
CA ASP A 66 -2.64 5.35 10.62
C ASP A 66 -2.97 5.55 9.12
N THR A 67 -3.65 4.58 8.50
CA THR A 67 -4.09 4.70 7.11
C THR A 67 -5.23 5.70 6.99
N PRO A 68 -5.24 6.57 5.95
CA PRO A 68 -6.37 7.43 5.70
C PRO A 68 -7.61 6.60 5.40
N GLY A 69 -8.64 6.77 6.22
CA GLY A 69 -9.87 6.00 6.13
C GLY A 69 -9.88 4.79 7.06
N ARG A 70 -10.38 3.65 6.59
CA ARG A 70 -10.42 2.40 7.37
C ARG A 70 -10.25 1.20 6.46
N VAL A 71 -9.18 0.44 6.67
CA VAL A 71 -8.97 -0.87 6.05
C VAL A 71 -9.70 -1.94 6.89
N ALA A 72 -10.42 -2.85 6.23
CA ALA A 72 -11.23 -3.92 6.84
C ALA A 72 -10.80 -5.32 6.39
#